data_AF-A0A2P6WIQ3-F1
#
_entry.id   AF-A0A2P6WIQ3-F1
#
_cell.length_a   1.000
_cell.length_b   1.000
_cell.length_c   1.000
_cell.angle_alpha   90.00
_cell.angle_beta   90.00
_cell.angle_gamma   90.00
#
_symmetry.space_group_name_H-M   'P 1'
#
loop_
_entity.id
_entity.type
_entity.pdbx_description
1 polymer ?
#
loop_
_entity_poly.entity_id
_entity_poly.type
_entity_poly.pdbx_seq_one_letter_code
_entity_poly.pdbx_strand_id
1 'polypeptide(L)'
;MKFAALKSSFADDRHFEKLLNNCGQLVALKGTYQLKAGVNVSRIQAYRSLLAQGFRTEVQGVVMQWRNEVGYNREGVYLIDDWR
;
A
#
# COMPACT_ATOMS: atom_id res chain seq x y z
N MET A 1 -6.54 -6.08 -3.84
CA MET A 1 -5.13 -6.47 -4.00
C MET A 1 -4.76 -7.32 -2.80
N LYS A 2 -4.02 -8.41 -3.01
CA LYS A 2 -3.61 -9.28 -1.91
C LYS A 2 -2.36 -8.75 -1.22
N PHE A 3 -1.25 -8.63 -1.95
CA PHE A 3 -0.02 -8.00 -1.48
C PHE A 3 0.72 -7.38 -2.67
N ALA A 4 1.60 -6.44 -2.39
CA ALA A 4 2.54 -5.86 -3.34
C ALA A 4 3.69 -5.21 -2.58
N ALA A 5 4.87 -5.15 -3.19
CA ALA A 5 6.00 -4.43 -2.64
C ALA A 5 6.85 -3.84 -3.76
N LEU A 6 7.47 -2.69 -3.50
CA LEU A 6 8.54 -2.19 -4.35
C LEU A 6 9.88 -2.74 -3.88
N LYS A 7 10.75 -3.03 -4.85
CA LYS A 7 12.17 -3.24 -4.56
C LYS A 7 12.75 -1.95 -3.99
N SER A 8 13.70 -2.06 -3.05
CA SER A 8 14.33 -0.91 -2.39
C SER A 8 14.91 0.12 -3.36
N SER A 9 15.42 -0.31 -4.52
CA SER A 9 15.94 0.58 -5.57
C SER A 9 14.88 1.43 -6.28
N PHE A 10 13.60 1.14 -6.05
CA PHE A 10 12.45 1.86 -6.60
C PHE A 10 11.52 2.37 -5.49
N ALA A 11 11.99 2.44 -4.24
CA ALA A 11 11.19 2.82 -3.09
C ALA A 11 10.92 4.34 -3.08
N ASP A 12 10.04 4.79 -3.97
CA ASP A 12 9.54 6.16 -4.05
C ASP A 12 8.04 6.20 -4.41
N ASP A 13 7.41 7.34 -4.11
CA ASP A 13 5.99 7.58 -4.34
C ASP A 13 5.60 7.36 -5.80
N ARG A 14 6.45 7.80 -6.75
CA ARG A 14 6.18 7.73 -8.19
C ARG A 14 6.04 6.28 -8.67
N HIS A 15 6.96 5.41 -8.29
CA HIS A 15 6.89 3.99 -8.66
C HIS A 15 5.71 3.29 -7.99
N PHE A 16 5.36 3.69 -6.76
CA PHE A 16 4.24 3.11 -6.04
C PHE A 16 2.90 3.53 -6.64
N GLU A 17 2.72 4.82 -6.91
CA GLU A 17 1.55 5.35 -7.60
C GLU A 17 1.37 4.75 -8.98
N LYS A 18 2.47 4.54 -9.73
CA LYS A 18 2.43 3.82 -11.01
C LYS A 18 1.93 2.39 -10.84
N LEU A 19 2.37 1.68 -9.80
CA LEU A 19 1.87 0.34 -9.48
C LEU A 19 0.36 0.38 -9.16
N LEU A 20 -0.09 1.32 -8.33
CA LEU A 20 -1.50 1.48 -7.97
C LEU A 20 -2.36 1.78 -9.19
N ASN A 21 -1.93 2.70 -10.05
CA ASN A 21 -2.63 3.06 -11.28
C ASN A 21 -2.75 1.86 -12.24
N ASN A 22 -1.65 1.11 -12.46
CA ASN A 22 -1.68 -0.09 -13.29
C ASN A 22 -2.66 -1.15 -12.75
N CYS A 23 -2.73 -1.31 -11.43
CA CYS A 23 -3.70 -2.20 -10.81
C CYS A 23 -5.15 -1.69 -10.96
N GLY A 24 -5.38 -0.38 -10.89
CA GLY A 24 -6.68 0.23 -11.17
C GLY A 24 -7.14 -0.02 -12.61
N GLN A 25 -6.23 0.14 -13.58
CA GLN A 25 -6.50 -0.18 -14.98
C GLN A 25 -6.84 -1.66 -15.18
N LEU A 26 -6.12 -2.56 -14.52
CA LEU A 26 -6.42 -4.00 -14.57
C LEU A 26 -7.80 -4.34 -14.01
N VAL A 27 -8.21 -3.67 -12.92
CA VAL A 27 -9.55 -3.79 -12.33
C VAL A 27 -10.61 -3.36 -13.34
N ALA A 28 -10.43 -2.20 -13.97
CA ALA A 28 -11.33 -1.71 -15.02
C ALA A 28 -11.45 -2.67 -16.21
N LEU A 29 -10.32 -3.20 -16.70
CA LEU A 29 -10.29 -4.18 -17.79
C LEU A 29 -10.99 -5.49 -17.44
N LYS A 30 -10.98 -5.89 -16.16
CA LYS A 30 -11.67 -7.10 -15.68
C LYS A 30 -13.15 -6.87 -15.35
N GLY A 31 -13.67 -5.66 -15.56
CA GLY A 31 -15.04 -5.31 -15.23
C GLY A 31 -15.33 -5.33 -13.72
N THR A 32 -14.30 -5.24 -12.88
CA THR A 32 -14.48 -5.08 -11.43
C THR A 32 -14.52 -3.60 -11.08
N TYR A 33 -15.31 -3.24 -10.08
CA TYR A 33 -15.61 -1.84 -9.74
C TYR A 33 -14.84 -1.34 -8.50
N GLN A 34 -14.09 -2.22 -7.82
CA GLN A 34 -13.39 -1.85 -6.59
C GLN A 34 -12.01 -2.49 -6.50
N LEU A 35 -11.03 -1.67 -6.09
CA LEU A 35 -9.71 -2.12 -5.67
C LEU A 35 -9.53 -1.87 -4.18
N LYS A 36 -9.47 -2.93 -3.37
CA LYS A 36 -9.12 -2.84 -1.95
C LYS A 36 -7.62 -3.03 -1.73
N ALA A 37 -7.04 -2.30 -0.79
CA ALA A 37 -5.64 -2.35 -0.43
C ALA A 37 -5.47 -2.04 1.07
N GLY A 38 -4.66 -2.83 1.77
CA GLY A 38 -4.28 -2.61 3.16
C GLY A 38 -2.87 -2.04 3.27
N VAL A 39 -2.66 -1.07 4.15
CA VAL A 39 -1.34 -0.53 4.47
C VAL A 39 -1.26 -0.19 5.95
N ASN A 40 -0.10 -0.41 6.55
CA ASN A 40 0.20 0.12 7.86
C ASN A 40 0.58 1.62 7.79
N VAL A 41 -0.03 2.46 8.62
CA VAL A 41 0.19 3.92 8.63
C VAL A 41 1.64 4.31 9.00
N SER A 42 2.38 3.47 9.72
CA SER A 42 3.81 3.68 9.97
C SER A 42 4.66 3.67 8.68
N ARG A 43 4.11 3.16 7.56
CA ARG A 43 4.67 3.30 6.21
C ARG A 43 4.08 4.54 5.52
N ILE A 44 4.36 5.70 6.11
CA ILE A 44 3.62 6.94 5.85
C ILE A 44 3.57 7.36 4.37
N GLN A 45 4.65 7.13 3.62
CA GLN A 45 4.71 7.44 2.18
C GLN A 45 3.70 6.59 1.39
N ALA A 46 3.73 5.26 1.59
CA ALA A 46 2.79 4.35 0.94
C ALA A 46 1.32 4.67 1.29
N TYR A 47 1.05 5.03 2.56
CA TYR A 47 -0.28 5.48 2.97
C TYR A 47 -0.72 6.76 2.26
N ARG A 48 0.16 7.76 2.15
CA ARG A 48 -0.13 9.01 1.43
C ARG A 48 -0.35 8.79 -0.06
N SER A 49 0.42 7.93 -0.72
CA SER A 49 0.20 7.58 -2.12
C SER A 49 -1.17 6.94 -2.35
N LEU A 50 -1.65 6.09 -1.42
CA LEU A 50 -3.02 5.56 -1.50
C LEU A 50 -4.06 6.69 -1.43
N LEU A 51 -3.91 7.63 -0.50
CA LEU A 51 -4.81 8.79 -0.42
C LEU A 51 -4.77 9.65 -1.70
N ALA A 52 -3.58 9.89 -2.26
CA ALA A 52 -3.40 10.63 -3.50
C ALA A 52 -4.07 9.94 -4.71
N GLN A 53 -4.15 8.62 -4.69
CA GLN A 53 -4.85 7.80 -5.70
C GLN A 53 -6.36 7.62 -5.41
N GLY A 54 -6.91 8.32 -4.42
CA GLY A 54 -8.34 8.34 -4.13
C GLY A 54 -8.85 7.17 -3.28
N PHE A 55 -7.96 6.37 -2.69
CA PHE A 55 -8.37 5.34 -1.73
C PHE A 55 -8.97 5.98 -0.47
N ARG A 56 -9.94 5.29 0.14
CA ARG A 56 -10.56 5.68 1.39
C ARG A 56 -10.43 4.55 2.41
N THR A 57 -10.26 4.90 3.67
CA THR A 57 -10.19 3.93 4.76
C THR A 57 -11.56 3.32 5.01
N GLU A 58 -11.69 2.00 4.84
CA GLU A 58 -12.90 1.24 5.17
C GLU A 58 -12.78 0.53 6.53
N VAL A 59 -11.60 0.02 6.85
CA VAL A 59 -11.32 -0.74 8.09
C VAL A 59 -10.03 -0.23 8.69
N GLN A 60 -10.01 -0.09 10.02
CA GLN A 60 -8.83 0.24 10.80
C GLN A 60 -8.48 -0.93 11.72
N GLY A 61 -7.24 -1.37 11.67
CA GLY A 61 -6.69 -2.42 12.53
C GLY A 61 -5.39 -1.96 13.16
N VAL A 62 -5.06 -2.54 14.31
CA VAL A 62 -3.83 -2.24 15.05
C VAL A 62 -2.94 -3.48 15.03
N VAL A 63 -1.66 -3.30 14.73
CA VAL A 63 -0.63 -4.32 14.88
C VAL A 63 0.30 -3.91 16.01
N MET A 64 0.53 -4.83 16.94
CA MET A 64 1.51 -4.63 18.01
C MET A 64 2.87 -5.11 17.50
N GLN A 65 3.87 -4.23 17.54
CA GLN A 65 5.24 -4.54 17.10
C GLN A 65 6.20 -4.44 18.27
N TRP A 66 7.23 -5.28 18.25
CA TRP A 66 8.26 -5.24 19.27
C TRP A 66 9.29 -4.16 18.91
N ARG A 67 9.22 -3.03 19.62
CA ARG A 67 10.11 -1.87 19.42
C ARG A 67 10.06 -1.31 17.98
N ASN A 68 10.80 -0.23 17.73
CA ASN A 68 10.92 0.38 16.41
C ASN A 68 12.21 -0.09 15.71
N GLU A 69 12.36 -1.39 15.51
CA GLU A 69 13.57 -2.02 14.97
C GLU A 69 13.45 -2.38 13.48
N VAL A 70 14.59 -2.54 12.82
CA VAL A 70 14.64 -3.00 11.42
C VAL A 70 14.00 -4.39 11.33
N GLY A 71 12.99 -4.52 10.47
CA GLY A 71 12.16 -5.74 10.34
C GLY A 71 10.68 -5.48 10.63
N TYR A 72 10.36 -4.36 11.29
CA TYR A 72 9.00 -3.90 11.56
C TYR A 72 8.55 -2.78 10.61
N ASN A 73 7.35 -2.24 10.82
CA ASN A 73 6.83 -1.18 9.95
C ASN A 73 7.61 0.11 10.18
N ARG A 74 8.13 0.68 9.09
CA ARG A 74 8.91 1.91 9.09
C ARG A 74 8.64 2.71 7.83
N GLU A 75 9.01 3.98 7.88
CA GLU A 75 9.00 4.86 6.72
C GLU A 75 9.93 4.37 5.59
N GLY A 76 9.70 4.86 4.38
CA GLY A 76 10.47 4.50 3.18
C GLY A 76 10.21 3.10 2.64
N VAL A 77 9.26 2.35 3.23
CA VAL A 77 8.84 1.02 2.78
C VAL A 77 7.51 1.12 2.04
N TYR A 78 7.50 0.72 0.76
CA TYR A 78 6.31 0.71 -0.09
C TYR A 78 5.78 -0.71 -0.23
N LEU A 79 4.83 -1.05 0.64
CA LEU A 79 4.26 -2.40 0.74
C LEU A 79 2.76 -2.34 1.02
N ILE A 80 2.00 -3.14 0.27
CA ILE A 80 0.59 -3.46 0.50
C ILE A 80 0.50 -4.77 1.27
N ASP A 81 -0.18 -4.73 2.41
CA ASP A 81 -0.32 -5.84 3.34
C ASP A 81 -1.44 -6.80 2.90
N ASP A 82 -1.26 -8.10 3.19
CA ASP A 82 -2.29 -9.13 3.03
C ASP A 82 -3.19 -9.15 4.28
N TRP A 83 -4.29 -8.41 4.22
CA TRP A 83 -5.31 -8.36 5.28
C TRP A 83 -6.44 -9.34 4.96
N ARG A 84 -6.18 -10.64 5.14
CA ARG A 84 -7.20 -11.70 4.95
C ARG A 84 -8.37 -11.54 5.91
#